data_AF-A0A374C0K2-F1
#
_entry.id   AF-A0A374C0K2-F1
#
_cell.length_a   1.000
_cell.length_b   1.000
_cell.length_c   1.000
_cell.angle_alpha   90.00
_cell.angle_beta   90.00
_cell.angle_gamma   90.00
#
_symmetry.space_group_name_H-M   'P 1'
#
loop_
_entity.id
_entity.type
_entity.pdbx_description
1 polymer ?
#
loop_
_entity_poly.entity_id
_entity_poly.type
_entity_poly.pdbx_seq_one_letter_code
_entity_poly.pdbx_strand_id
1 'polypeptide(L)'
;MEKIIDVACVKNEIYKDSIYNLSKILVLKMSETFDEQQYEIYIHDDFAEVVWQTKMQVMAEDLTDSLEKKLGAHILFASSKENGRIIKVEAYSTPVENSMYAIYLSSDQHGVIDSITVFFFDSLDVMYHHLRKDYQSITKVEGDIIEKQSLQDLIGIFI
;
A
#
# COMPACT_ATOMS: atom_id res chain seq x y z
N MET A 1 -11.56 5.96 14.87
CA MET A 1 -11.79 5.56 13.47
C MET A 1 -13.11 6.15 12.98
N GLU A 2 -13.03 7.03 11.99
CA GLU A 2 -14.19 7.63 11.31
C GLU A 2 -14.23 7.12 9.86
N LYS A 3 -15.39 6.60 9.40
CA LYS A 3 -15.57 6.18 7.99
C LYS A 3 -16.04 7.37 7.16
N ILE A 4 -15.33 7.65 6.08
CA ILE A 4 -15.63 8.72 5.12
C ILE A 4 -15.83 8.09 3.73
N ILE A 5 -16.87 8.56 3.01
CA ILE A 5 -17.25 8.04 1.69
C ILE A 5 -16.79 8.98 0.56
N ASP A 6 -16.53 10.25 0.88
CA ASP A 6 -16.07 11.26 -0.08
C ASP A 6 -14.76 11.87 0.41
N VAL A 7 -13.71 11.81 -0.43
CA VAL A 7 -12.40 12.42 -0.15
C VAL A 7 -12.50 13.92 0.14
N ALA A 8 -13.50 14.61 -0.41
CA ALA A 8 -13.76 16.02 -0.14
C ALA A 8 -14.12 16.31 1.33
N CYS A 9 -14.57 15.30 2.08
CA CYS A 9 -14.89 15.40 3.50
C CYS A 9 -13.67 15.17 4.42
N VAL A 10 -12.50 14.79 3.87
CA VAL A 10 -11.26 14.62 4.65
C VAL A 10 -10.72 15.99 5.05
N LYS A 11 -10.63 16.25 6.37
CA LYS A 11 -10.21 17.56 6.92
C LYS A 11 -8.70 17.81 6.84
N ASN A 12 -7.90 16.76 6.93
CA ASN A 12 -6.44 16.87 6.80
C ASN A 12 -6.11 17.01 5.30
N GLU A 13 -5.66 18.20 4.89
CA GLU A 13 -5.36 18.48 3.49
C GLU A 13 -4.22 17.61 2.95
N ILE A 14 -3.25 17.19 3.78
CA ILE A 14 -2.16 16.30 3.34
C ILE A 14 -2.72 14.92 2.95
N TYR A 15 -3.61 14.35 3.78
CA TYR A 15 -4.27 13.09 3.44
C TYR A 15 -5.11 13.23 2.19
N LYS A 16 -5.92 14.29 2.12
CA LYS A 16 -6.80 14.56 0.98
C LYS A 16 -6.01 14.67 -0.33
N ASP A 17 -4.93 15.46 -0.35
CA ASP A 17 -4.07 15.64 -1.52
C ASP A 17 -3.36 14.34 -1.90
N SER A 18 -2.85 13.59 -0.92
CA SER A 18 -2.19 12.30 -1.17
C SER A 18 -3.16 11.25 -1.75
N ILE A 19 -4.37 11.15 -1.20
CA ILE A 19 -5.43 10.27 -1.70
C ILE A 19 -5.81 10.67 -3.13
N TYR A 20 -5.98 11.97 -3.39
CA TYR A 20 -6.31 12.47 -4.72
C TYR A 20 -5.21 12.20 -5.73
N ASN A 21 -3.95 12.39 -5.33
CA ASN A 21 -2.78 12.15 -6.15
C ASN A 21 -2.67 10.66 -6.51
N LEU A 22 -2.72 9.78 -5.51
CA LEU A 22 -2.64 8.33 -5.76
C LEU A 22 -3.82 7.85 -6.62
N SER A 23 -5.04 8.33 -6.35
CA SER A 23 -6.22 7.99 -7.16
C SER A 23 -5.99 8.27 -8.65
N LYS A 24 -5.47 9.46 -8.97
CA LYS A 24 -5.16 9.85 -10.35
C LYS A 24 -4.06 8.98 -10.94
N ILE A 25 -3.02 8.67 -10.18
CA ILE A 25 -1.90 7.85 -10.67
C ILE A 25 -2.35 6.40 -10.92
N LEU A 26 -3.16 5.82 -10.04
CA LEU A 26 -3.71 4.47 -10.22
C LEU A 26 -4.53 4.39 -11.50
N VAL A 27 -5.44 5.35 -11.74
CA VAL A 27 -6.23 5.39 -12.98
C VAL A 27 -5.35 5.64 -14.20
N LEU A 28 -4.36 6.53 -14.12
CA LEU A 28 -3.52 6.89 -15.26
C LEU A 28 -2.57 5.76 -15.66
N LYS A 29 -1.95 5.08 -14.69
CA LYS A 29 -0.88 4.11 -14.92
C LYS A 29 -1.31 2.66 -14.84
N MET A 30 -2.43 2.39 -14.16
CA MET A 30 -2.93 1.04 -13.86
C MET A 30 -4.44 0.96 -14.15
N SER A 31 -4.88 1.63 -15.22
CA SER A 31 -6.29 1.68 -15.67
C SER A 31 -6.89 0.29 -15.90
N GLU A 32 -6.07 -0.72 -16.21
CA GLU A 32 -6.47 -2.12 -16.37
C GLU A 32 -6.83 -2.80 -15.04
N THR A 33 -6.49 -2.20 -13.90
CA THR A 33 -6.77 -2.71 -12.55
C THR A 33 -7.71 -1.82 -11.76
N PHE A 34 -7.59 -0.49 -11.90
CA PHE A 34 -8.32 0.49 -11.09
C PHE A 34 -9.14 1.46 -11.94
N ASP A 35 -10.33 1.81 -11.44
CA ASP A 35 -11.22 2.84 -12.02
C ASP A 35 -11.40 4.02 -11.03
N GLU A 36 -11.87 5.16 -11.55
CA GLU A 36 -12.25 6.31 -10.72
C GLU A 36 -13.43 5.91 -9.81
N GLN A 37 -13.25 5.92 -8.48
CA GLN A 37 -14.30 5.90 -7.45
C GLN A 37 -14.79 4.55 -6.88
N GLN A 38 -13.90 3.58 -6.68
CA GLN A 38 -14.22 2.43 -5.81
C GLN A 38 -13.25 2.34 -4.63
N TYR A 39 -13.39 3.26 -3.67
CA TYR A 39 -12.64 3.19 -2.44
C TYR A 39 -13.41 3.62 -1.20
N GLU A 40 -12.98 3.10 -0.05
CA GLU A 40 -13.50 3.48 1.26
C GLU A 40 -12.39 4.12 2.09
N ILE A 41 -12.67 5.25 2.76
CA ILE A 41 -11.69 5.97 3.59
C ILE A 41 -12.00 5.75 5.07
N TYR A 42 -10.99 5.45 5.85
CA TYR A 42 -11.02 5.30 7.30
C TYR A 42 -9.96 6.22 7.91
N ILE A 43 -10.37 7.22 8.69
CA ILE A 43 -9.44 8.13 9.35
C ILE A 43 -9.13 7.61 10.75
N HIS A 44 -7.84 7.39 11.00
CA HIS A 44 -7.26 7.04 12.30
C HIS A 44 -6.49 8.25 12.86
N ASP A 45 -5.97 8.10 14.08
CA ASP A 45 -5.30 9.21 14.77
C ASP A 45 -3.98 9.62 14.08
N ASP A 46 -3.22 8.64 13.56
CA ASP A 46 -1.89 8.87 12.98
C ASP A 46 -1.84 8.66 11.45
N PHE A 47 -2.90 8.12 10.83
CA PHE A 47 -2.91 7.82 9.39
C PHE A 47 -4.33 7.76 8.83
N ALA A 48 -4.45 7.92 7.52
CA ALA A 48 -5.67 7.57 6.79
C ALA A 48 -5.49 6.21 6.12
N GLU A 49 -6.45 5.31 6.28
CA GLU A 49 -6.50 4.02 5.60
C GLU A 49 -7.52 4.11 4.49
N VAL A 50 -7.15 3.69 3.28
CA VAL A 50 -8.03 3.69 2.12
C VAL A 50 -7.97 2.35 1.43
N VAL A 51 -9.14 1.75 1.22
CA VAL A 51 -9.27 0.45 0.55
C VAL A 51 -9.76 0.69 -0.87
N TRP A 52 -8.91 0.46 -1.87
CA TRP A 52 -9.29 0.51 -3.29
C TRP A 52 -9.69 -0.87 -3.77
N GLN A 53 -10.87 -0.98 -4.37
CA GLN A 53 -11.29 -2.19 -5.07
C GLN A 53 -10.64 -2.24 -6.45
N THR A 54 -10.20 -3.43 -6.86
CA THR A 54 -9.81 -3.67 -8.24
C THR A 54 -11.06 -3.93 -9.08
N LYS A 55 -11.08 -3.47 -10.32
CA LYS A 55 -12.23 -3.67 -11.22
C LYS A 55 -12.41 -5.12 -11.67
N MET A 56 -11.35 -5.90 -11.52
CA MET A 56 -11.29 -7.33 -11.82
C MET A 56 -10.30 -8.00 -10.87
N GLN A 57 -10.45 -9.30 -10.69
CA GLN A 57 -9.45 -10.10 -9.98
C GLN A 57 -8.10 -10.02 -10.68
N VAL A 58 -7.04 -9.74 -9.92
CA VAL A 58 -5.66 -9.65 -10.40
C VAL A 58 -4.77 -10.58 -9.57
N MET A 59 -3.75 -11.16 -10.20
CA MET A 59 -2.76 -11.94 -9.46
C MET A 59 -1.85 -11.01 -8.64
N ALA A 60 -1.55 -11.41 -7.41
CA ALA A 60 -0.71 -10.65 -6.50
C ALA A 60 0.68 -10.40 -7.09
N GLU A 61 1.23 -11.37 -7.83
CA GLU A 61 2.51 -11.23 -8.54
C GLU A 61 2.43 -10.11 -9.60
N ASP A 62 1.45 -10.17 -10.50
CA ASP A 62 1.24 -9.16 -11.55
C ASP A 62 1.00 -7.75 -10.97
N LEU A 63 0.25 -7.68 -9.86
CA LEU A 63 -0.03 -6.42 -9.18
C LEU A 63 1.22 -5.88 -8.49
N THR A 64 2.00 -6.73 -7.81
CA THR A 64 3.27 -6.35 -7.18
C THR A 64 4.26 -5.80 -8.21
N ASP A 65 4.40 -6.51 -9.34
CA ASP A 65 5.19 -6.08 -10.48
C ASP A 65 4.76 -4.70 -11.00
N SER A 66 3.45 -4.45 -11.04
CA SER A 66 2.90 -3.18 -11.48
C SER A 66 3.12 -2.05 -10.46
N LEU A 67 3.07 -2.35 -9.15
CA LEU A 67 3.44 -1.40 -8.11
C LEU A 67 4.89 -0.95 -8.25
N GLU A 68 5.81 -1.88 -8.48
CA GLU A 68 7.22 -1.53 -8.67
C GLU A 68 7.43 -0.78 -10.00
N LYS A 69 7.03 -1.38 -11.12
CA LYS A 69 7.40 -0.89 -12.47
C LYS A 69 6.59 0.33 -12.92
N LYS A 70 5.32 0.41 -12.55
CA LYS A 70 4.42 1.50 -13.00
C LYS A 70 4.31 2.59 -11.95
N LEU A 71 4.07 2.20 -10.69
CA LEU A 71 3.92 3.17 -9.60
C LEU A 71 5.27 3.65 -9.05
N GLY A 72 6.36 2.88 -9.23
CA GLY A 72 7.67 3.21 -8.67
C GLY A 72 7.72 2.99 -7.16
N ALA A 73 6.89 2.08 -6.64
CA ALA A 73 6.86 1.72 -5.23
C ALA A 73 8.03 0.80 -4.88
N HIS A 74 8.52 0.91 -3.65
CA HIS A 74 9.51 0.01 -3.07
C HIS A 74 8.79 -1.17 -2.43
N ILE A 75 9.19 -2.40 -2.76
CA ILE A 75 8.67 -3.59 -2.09
C ILE A 75 9.42 -3.75 -0.76
N LEU A 76 8.71 -3.62 0.37
CA LEU A 76 9.28 -3.85 1.70
C LEU A 76 9.49 -5.35 1.92
N PHE A 77 8.45 -6.14 1.66
CA PHE A 77 8.54 -7.60 1.63
C PHE A 77 7.37 -8.23 0.86
N ALA A 78 7.59 -9.47 0.43
CA ALA A 78 6.58 -10.38 -0.08
C ALA A 78 6.74 -11.74 0.61
N SER A 79 5.63 -12.38 0.95
CA SER A 79 5.62 -13.69 1.60
C SER A 79 4.50 -14.58 1.07
N SER A 80 4.73 -15.89 1.13
CA SER A 80 3.79 -16.93 0.74
C SER A 80 3.66 -17.96 1.84
N LYS A 81 2.44 -18.40 2.12
CA LYS A 81 2.13 -19.46 3.08
C LYS A 81 1.16 -20.45 2.43
N GLU A 82 1.14 -21.69 2.95
CA GLU A 82 0.23 -22.75 2.51
C GLU A 82 0.34 -23.03 1.01
N ASN A 83 1.58 -23.22 0.53
CA ASN A 83 1.91 -23.48 -0.88
C ASN A 83 1.32 -22.42 -1.83
N GLY A 84 1.51 -21.13 -1.50
CA GLY A 84 1.04 -20.02 -2.33
C GLY A 84 -0.43 -19.68 -2.17
N ARG A 85 -1.18 -20.37 -1.29
CA ARG A 85 -2.57 -20.02 -1.01
C ARG A 85 -2.69 -18.64 -0.40
N ILE A 86 -1.84 -18.33 0.57
CA ILE A 86 -1.83 -17.04 1.25
C ILE A 86 -0.63 -16.26 0.73
N ILE A 87 -0.88 -15.09 0.15
CA ILE A 87 0.16 -14.17 -0.31
C ILE A 87 -0.02 -12.85 0.41
N LYS A 88 1.08 -12.29 0.93
CA LYS A 88 1.11 -10.96 1.53
C LYS A 88 2.25 -10.16 0.94
N VAL A 89 1.96 -8.93 0.55
CA VAL A 89 2.94 -7.99 0.02
C VAL A 89 2.74 -6.66 0.71
N GLU A 90 3.85 -6.07 1.13
CA GLU A 90 3.87 -4.69 1.61
C GLU A 90 4.84 -3.89 0.75
N ALA A 91 4.35 -2.78 0.21
CA ALA A 91 5.10 -1.85 -0.62
C ALA A 91 4.88 -0.43 -0.12
N TYR A 92 5.70 0.52 -0.54
CA TYR A 92 5.57 1.91 -0.11
C TYR A 92 6.11 2.91 -1.13
N SER A 93 5.65 4.15 -1.06
CA SER A 93 6.14 5.23 -1.93
C SER A 93 7.53 5.71 -1.53
N THR A 94 8.26 6.30 -2.47
CA THR A 94 9.34 7.23 -2.08
C THR A 94 8.69 8.42 -1.35
N PRO A 95 9.10 8.71 -0.10
CA PRO A 95 8.38 9.62 0.76
C PRO A 95 8.69 11.08 0.38
N VAL A 96 7.74 11.74 -0.27
CA VAL A 96 7.77 13.17 -0.62
C VAL A 96 6.41 13.80 -0.36
N GLU A 97 6.31 15.13 -0.45
CA GLU A 97 5.04 15.85 -0.30
C GLU A 97 3.95 15.24 -1.20
N ASN A 98 2.77 14.97 -0.62
CA ASN A 98 1.62 14.31 -1.26
C ASN A 98 1.87 12.89 -1.80
N SER A 99 2.93 12.22 -1.32
CA SER A 99 3.32 10.86 -1.70
C SER A 99 4.02 10.18 -0.52
N MET A 100 3.32 10.09 0.61
CA MET A 100 3.73 9.32 1.79
C MET A 100 2.67 8.26 2.07
N TYR A 101 2.85 7.08 1.49
CA TYR A 101 1.91 5.98 1.67
C TYR A 101 2.58 4.61 1.66
N ALA A 102 1.95 3.66 2.36
CA ALA A 102 2.25 2.23 2.32
C ALA A 102 1.06 1.48 1.71
N ILE A 103 1.33 0.48 0.88
CA ILE A 103 0.35 -0.34 0.19
C ILE A 103 0.49 -1.77 0.71
N TYR A 104 -0.63 -2.34 1.13
CA TYR A 104 -0.74 -3.70 1.58
C TYR A 104 -1.64 -4.51 0.64
N LEU A 105 -1.09 -5.62 0.15
CA LEU A 105 -1.80 -6.64 -0.62
C LEU A 105 -1.90 -7.91 0.23
N SER A 106 -3.07 -8.52 0.25
CA SER A 106 -3.29 -9.81 0.91
C SER A 106 -4.27 -10.65 0.10
N SER A 107 -3.87 -11.88 -0.21
CA SER A 107 -4.73 -12.90 -0.79
C SER A 107 -4.81 -14.10 0.14
N ASP A 108 -6.02 -14.66 0.30
CA ASP A 108 -6.28 -15.97 0.91
C ASP A 108 -6.72 -17.03 -0.13
N GLN A 109 -6.67 -16.67 -1.41
CA GLN A 109 -7.16 -17.43 -2.57
C GLN A 109 -6.09 -17.59 -3.65
N HIS A 110 -4.95 -18.19 -3.29
CA HIS A 110 -3.89 -18.52 -4.25
C HIS A 110 -3.35 -17.32 -5.02
N GLY A 111 -3.24 -16.17 -4.35
CA GLY A 111 -2.70 -14.95 -4.95
C GLY A 111 -3.72 -14.11 -5.71
N VAL A 112 -5.00 -14.47 -5.72
CA VAL A 112 -6.04 -13.59 -6.28
C VAL A 112 -6.30 -12.41 -5.35
N ILE A 113 -6.26 -11.19 -5.91
CA ILE A 113 -6.50 -9.91 -5.24
C ILE A 113 -7.72 -9.24 -5.87
N ASP A 114 -8.63 -8.77 -5.03
CA ASP A 114 -9.80 -7.96 -5.40
C ASP A 114 -9.73 -6.52 -4.85
N SER A 115 -8.76 -6.23 -3.99
CA SER A 115 -8.61 -4.93 -3.36
C SER A 115 -7.20 -4.71 -2.82
N ILE A 116 -6.83 -3.44 -2.66
CA ILE A 116 -5.59 -3.02 -2.00
C ILE A 116 -5.94 -2.14 -0.80
N THR A 117 -5.18 -2.26 0.27
CA THR A 117 -5.27 -1.33 1.41
C THR A 117 -4.08 -0.39 1.35
N VAL A 118 -4.32 0.90 1.49
CA VAL A 118 -3.27 1.92 1.46
C VAL A 118 -3.35 2.79 2.70
N PHE A 119 -2.23 2.92 3.40
CA PHE A 119 -2.08 3.80 4.55
C PHE A 119 -1.37 5.08 4.10
N PHE A 120 -2.00 6.23 4.34
CA PHE A 120 -1.44 7.56 4.06
C PHE A 120 -1.00 8.23 5.33
N PHE A 121 0.19 8.84 5.27
CA PHE A 121 0.85 9.50 6.39
C PHE A 121 0.99 10.99 6.11
N ASP A 122 0.93 11.81 7.16
CA ASP A 122 1.03 13.26 7.05
C ASP A 122 2.46 13.77 7.23
N SER A 123 3.38 12.88 7.59
CA SER A 123 4.77 13.21 7.89
C SER A 123 5.71 12.02 7.64
N LEU A 124 6.96 12.36 7.35
CA LEU A 124 8.06 11.40 7.15
C LEU A 124 8.26 10.53 8.39
N ASP A 125 8.20 11.12 9.58
CA ASP A 125 8.44 10.43 10.84
C ASP A 125 7.40 9.34 11.11
N VAL A 126 6.12 9.64 10.86
CA VAL A 126 5.02 8.69 11.05
C VAL A 126 5.14 7.54 10.04
N MET A 127 5.40 7.84 8.77
CA MET A 127 5.60 6.81 7.74
C MET A 127 6.80 5.91 8.07
N TYR A 128 7.94 6.51 8.44
CA TYR A 128 9.14 5.76 8.82
C TYR A 128 8.89 4.87 10.04
N HIS A 129 8.18 5.38 11.06
CA HIS A 129 7.85 4.60 12.24
C HIS A 129 6.95 3.40 11.90
N HIS A 130 5.97 3.61 11.02
CA HIS A 130 5.08 2.56 10.52
C HIS A 130 5.89 1.46 9.81
N LEU A 131 6.61 1.81 8.75
CA LEU A 131 7.40 0.85 7.97
C LEU A 131 8.46 0.13 8.79
N ARG A 132 9.08 0.81 9.77
CA ARG A 132 10.06 0.18 10.66
C ARG A 132 9.41 -0.86 11.58
N LYS A 133 8.20 -0.59 12.08
CA LYS A 133 7.43 -1.54 12.88
C LYS A 133 7.06 -2.76 12.05
N ASP A 134 6.62 -2.54 10.81
CA ASP A 134 6.25 -3.62 9.90
C ASP A 134 7.47 -4.45 9.51
N TYR A 135 8.61 -3.80 9.21
CA TYR A 135 9.88 -4.47 8.97
C TYR A 135 10.31 -5.41 10.11
N GLN A 136 10.15 -4.97 11.35
CA GLN A 136 10.45 -5.79 12.53
C GLN A 136 9.47 -6.96 12.67
N SER A 137 8.22 -6.75 12.27
CA SER A 137 7.17 -7.76 12.30
C SER A 137 7.35 -8.88 11.26
N ILE A 138 8.12 -8.64 10.18
CA ILE A 138 8.41 -9.65 9.13
C ILE A 138 8.93 -10.96 9.73
N THR A 139 9.75 -10.89 10.78
CA THR A 139 10.31 -12.08 11.46
C THR A 139 9.24 -12.96 12.14
N LYS A 140 8.03 -12.43 12.32
CA LYS A 140 6.87 -13.12 12.89
C LYS A 140 5.88 -13.55 11.82
N VAL A 141 6.11 -13.23 10.55
CA VAL A 141 5.26 -13.68 9.45
C VAL A 141 5.44 -15.18 9.29
N GLU A 142 4.34 -15.91 9.43
CA GLU A 142 4.31 -17.35 9.15
C GLU A 142 4.31 -17.56 7.63
N GLY A 143 5.29 -18.30 7.10
CA GLY A 143 5.41 -18.59 5.68
C GLY A 143 6.83 -18.43 5.16
N ASP A 144 7.00 -18.66 3.86
CA ASP A 144 8.22 -18.43 3.13
C ASP A 144 8.30 -16.97 2.70
N ILE A 145 9.40 -16.31 3.04
CA ILE A 145 9.70 -14.96 2.55
C ILE A 145 10.20 -15.09 1.11
N ILE A 146 9.45 -14.49 0.18
CA ILE A 146 9.79 -14.47 -1.26
C ILE A 146 10.79 -13.35 -1.53
N GLU A 147 10.49 -12.16 -1.00
CA GLU A 147 11.29 -10.96 -1.18
C GLU A 147 11.31 -10.16 0.12
N LYS A 148 12.44 -9.51 0.40
CA LYS A 148 12.58 -8.64 1.55
C LYS A 148 13.67 -7.60 1.30
N GLN A 149 13.32 -6.33 1.48
CA GLN A 149 14.27 -5.24 1.45
C GLN A 149 15.27 -5.32 2.62
N SER A 150 16.49 -4.82 2.45
CA SER A 150 17.40 -4.66 3.59
C SER A 150 17.00 -3.45 4.45
N LEU A 151 17.32 -3.50 5.75
CA LEU A 151 17.07 -2.36 6.64
C LEU A 151 17.90 -1.13 6.22
N GLN A 152 19.09 -1.35 5.64
CA GLN A 152 19.95 -0.26 5.15
C GLN A 152 19.30 0.46 3.97
N ASP A 153 18.70 -0.28 3.04
CA ASP A 153 18.01 0.32 1.89
C ASP A 153 16.76 1.08 2.33
N LEU A 154 15.97 0.51 3.26
CA LEU A 154 14.83 1.20 3.86
C LEU A 154 15.26 2.52 4.50
N ILE A 155 16.30 2.50 5.34
CA ILE A 155 16.82 3.71 5.99
C ILE A 155 17.33 4.72 4.93
N GLY A 156 18.01 4.24 3.89
CA GLY A 156 18.57 5.08 2.83
C GLY A 156 17.52 5.85 2.01
N ILE A 157 16.26 5.42 2.00
CA ILE A 157 15.16 6.13 1.32
C ILE A 157 14.68 7.36 2.12
N PHE A 158 14.95 7.41 3.43
CA PHE A 158 14.48 8.48 4.33
C PHE A 158 15.58 9.49 4.71
N ILE A 159 16.81 9.36 4.17
CA ILE A 159 17.98 10.19 4.50
C ILE A 159 18.35 11.11 3.33
#